data_AF-A0A2W0C728-F1
#
_entry.id   AF-A0A2W0C728-F1
#
_cell.length_a   1.000
_cell.length_b   1.000
_cell.length_c   1.000
_cell.angle_alpha   90.00
_cell.angle_beta   90.00
_cell.angle_gamma   90.00
#
_symmetry.space_group_name_H-M   'P 1'
#
loop_
_entity.id
_entity.type
_entity.pdbx_description
1 polymer ?
#
loop_
_entity_poly.entity_id
_entity_poly.type
_entity_poly.pdbx_seq_one_letter_code
_entity_poly.pdbx_strand_id
1 'polypeptide(L)'
;MKTSDWFYLWIAIPCYMAGPVMYTMTMYILYQETNVLTVPLLGWTAATFSSVVILFYLLTVILLRVLKIYFFWLQTLLYMLLSLIPVYMTAVLMGSGTSRLPGLSFPFTPDGIPLLVLWESIAVMSSWGVWAAHNPSMKRLFLLLSGVILILFILEF
;
A
#
# COMPACT_ATOMS: atom_id res chain seq x y z
N MET A 1 22.18 13.33 -9.43
CA MET A 1 21.42 12.08 -9.22
C MET A 1 21.45 11.27 -10.50
N LYS A 2 21.76 9.97 -10.43
CA LYS A 2 21.71 9.09 -11.60
C LYS A 2 20.25 8.77 -11.92
N THR A 3 19.93 8.45 -13.18
CA THR A 3 18.58 8.00 -13.60
C THR A 3 18.07 6.81 -12.79
N SER A 4 18.96 6.00 -12.22
CA SER A 4 18.61 4.92 -11.30
C SER A 4 18.04 5.42 -9.96
N ASP A 5 18.44 6.58 -9.45
CA ASP A 5 17.99 7.12 -8.16
C ASP A 5 16.54 7.62 -8.27
N TRP A 6 16.22 8.21 -9.42
CA TRP A 6 14.86 8.64 -9.77
C TRP A 6 13.87 7.49 -9.82
N PHE A 7 14.32 6.28 -10.21
CA PHE A 7 13.46 5.10 -10.22
C PHE A 7 13.02 4.71 -8.79
N TYR A 8 13.90 4.80 -7.80
CA TYR A 8 13.55 4.48 -6.41
C TYR A 8 12.53 5.46 -5.83
N LEU A 9 12.69 6.76 -6.11
CA LEU A 9 11.70 7.77 -5.73
C LEU A 9 10.38 7.57 -6.48
N TRP A 10 10.46 7.24 -7.78
CA TRP A 10 9.30 6.96 -8.60
C TRP A 10 8.51 5.74 -8.12
N ILE A 11 9.13 4.75 -7.48
CA ILE A 11 8.40 3.58 -6.94
C ILE A 11 7.42 4.00 -5.85
N ALA A 12 7.78 4.93 -4.96
CA ALA A 12 6.96 5.27 -3.80
C ALA A 12 5.57 5.82 -4.17
N ILE A 13 5.49 6.62 -5.23
CA ILE A 13 4.26 7.28 -5.70
C ILE A 13 3.17 6.27 -6.16
N PRO A 14 3.40 5.43 -7.19
CA PRO A 14 2.43 4.44 -7.66
C PRO A 14 2.16 3.36 -6.62
N CYS A 15 3.14 3.04 -5.74
CA CYS A 15 2.92 2.13 -4.63
C CYS A 15 1.86 2.64 -3.68
N TYR A 16 1.90 3.93 -3.31
CA TYR A 16 0.86 4.54 -2.52
C TYR A 16 -0.47 4.59 -3.29
N MET A 17 -0.46 5.09 -4.54
CA MET A 17 -1.67 5.25 -5.37
C MET A 17 -2.44 3.94 -5.59
N ALA A 18 -1.75 2.79 -5.60
CA ALA A 18 -2.39 1.49 -5.68
C ALA A 18 -3.42 1.27 -4.56
N GLY A 19 -3.16 1.79 -3.36
CA GLY A 19 -4.07 1.68 -2.22
C GLY A 19 -5.42 2.38 -2.45
N PRO A 20 -5.45 3.71 -2.66
CA PRO A 20 -6.68 4.44 -2.95
C PRO A 20 -7.44 3.88 -4.17
N VAL A 21 -6.75 3.54 -5.27
CA VAL A 21 -7.41 2.94 -6.45
C VAL A 21 -8.11 1.63 -6.08
N MET A 22 -7.44 0.75 -5.35
CA MET A 22 -8.03 -0.53 -4.96
C MET A 22 -9.12 -0.36 -3.88
N TYR A 23 -9.01 0.65 -3.03
CA TYR A 23 -10.05 1.05 -2.09
C TYR A 23 -11.33 1.48 -2.83
N THR A 24 -11.22 2.37 -3.81
CA THR A 24 -12.40 2.85 -4.56
C THR A 24 -13.01 1.73 -5.40
N MET A 25 -12.18 0.90 -6.04
CA MET A 25 -12.66 -0.32 -6.70
C MET A 25 -13.39 -1.27 -5.75
N THR A 26 -12.90 -1.42 -4.52
CA THR A 26 -13.55 -2.26 -3.51
C THR A 26 -14.91 -1.70 -3.11
N MET A 27 -14.99 -0.39 -2.85
CA MET A 27 -16.24 0.30 -2.52
C MET A 27 -17.26 0.20 -3.67
N TYR A 28 -16.80 0.38 -4.92
CA TYR A 28 -17.65 0.28 -6.10
C TYR A 28 -18.14 -1.16 -6.36
N ILE A 29 -17.24 -2.15 -6.36
CA ILE A 29 -17.56 -3.53 -6.77
C ILE A 29 -18.28 -4.29 -5.66
N LEU A 30 -17.78 -4.22 -4.41
CA LEU A 30 -18.30 -5.03 -3.31
C LEU A 30 -19.44 -4.34 -2.57
N TYR A 31 -19.40 -3.02 -2.45
CA TYR A 31 -20.36 -2.25 -1.65
C TYR A 31 -21.32 -1.40 -2.48
N GLN A 32 -21.16 -1.35 -3.81
CA GLN A 32 -21.99 -0.57 -4.74
C GLN A 32 -22.04 0.94 -4.43
N GLU A 33 -21.01 1.45 -3.74
CA GLU A 33 -20.89 2.85 -3.37
C GLU A 33 -20.31 3.66 -4.53
N THR A 34 -21.07 4.64 -5.04
CA THR A 34 -20.68 5.46 -6.19
C THR A 34 -20.13 6.83 -5.83
N ASN A 35 -20.29 7.26 -4.57
CA ASN A 35 -19.83 8.56 -4.07
C ASN A 35 -18.82 8.37 -2.92
N VAL A 36 -17.64 7.84 -3.25
CA VAL A 36 -16.60 7.57 -2.25
C VAL A 36 -15.79 8.84 -2.00
N LEU A 37 -15.95 9.45 -0.81
CA LEU A 37 -15.14 10.59 -0.41
C LEU A 37 -13.74 10.13 0.00
N THR A 38 -12.81 10.14 -0.94
CA THR A 38 -11.42 9.68 -0.78
C THR A 38 -10.47 10.76 -0.25
N VAL A 39 -10.85 12.03 -0.29
CA VAL A 39 -10.01 13.16 0.17
C VAL A 39 -9.63 13.06 1.66
N PRO A 40 -10.57 12.76 2.60
CA PRO A 40 -10.22 12.58 4.01
C PRO A 40 -9.35 11.35 4.27
N LEU A 41 -9.51 10.30 3.45
CA LEU A 41 -8.71 9.07 3.49
C LEU A 41 -7.25 9.40 3.18
N LEU A 42 -7.00 10.11 2.07
CA LEU A 42 -5.66 10.44 1.59
C LEU A 42 -4.81 11.18 2.63
N GLY A 43 -5.39 12.11 3.39
CA GLY A 43 -4.64 12.93 4.34
C GLY A 43 -3.89 12.08 5.37
N TRP A 44 -4.62 11.18 6.04
CA TRP A 44 -4.04 10.31 7.06
C TRP A 44 -3.24 9.17 6.45
N THR A 45 -3.73 8.53 5.39
CA THR A 45 -3.04 7.37 4.79
C THR A 45 -1.73 7.75 4.12
N ALA A 46 -1.62 8.94 3.50
CA ALA A 46 -0.36 9.40 2.91
C ALA A 46 0.70 9.68 3.99
N ALA A 47 0.29 10.28 5.12
CA ALA A 47 1.17 10.53 6.25
C ALA A 47 1.64 9.21 6.89
N THR A 48 0.73 8.26 7.11
CA THR A 48 1.08 6.93 7.64
C THR A 48 1.98 6.14 6.68
N PHE A 49 1.72 6.22 5.37
CA PHE A 49 2.56 5.57 4.37
C PHE A 49 3.99 6.12 4.39
N SER A 50 4.12 7.45 4.31
CA SER A 50 5.43 8.11 4.22
C SER A 50 6.29 7.99 5.48
N SER A 51 5.67 7.88 6.66
CA SER A 51 6.38 7.79 7.94
C SER A 51 6.57 6.35 8.44
N VAL A 52 5.50 5.58 8.56
CA VAL A 52 5.51 4.26 9.22
C VAL A 52 5.79 3.15 8.21
N VAL A 53 5.06 3.12 7.10
CA VAL A 53 5.11 1.99 6.17
C VAL A 53 6.44 1.93 5.44
N ILE A 54 6.93 3.06 4.91
CA ILE A 54 8.26 3.11 4.27
C ILE A 54 9.35 2.66 5.24
N LEU A 55 9.30 3.08 6.51
CA LEU A 55 10.27 2.67 7.52
C LEU A 55 10.24 1.15 7.75
N PHE A 56 9.06 0.57 7.93
CA PHE A 56 8.90 -0.89 8.11
C PHE A 56 9.39 -1.69 6.89
N TYR A 57 9.10 -1.21 5.68
CA TYR A 57 9.52 -1.87 4.45
C TYR A 57 11.04 -1.81 4.27
N LEU A 58 11.66 -0.65 4.53
CA LEU A 58 13.11 -0.52 4.52
C LEU A 58 13.79 -1.45 5.54
N LEU A 59 13.31 -1.46 6.78
CA LEU A 59 13.84 -2.33 7.84
C LEU A 59 13.71 -3.81 7.47
N THR A 60 12.57 -4.20 6.89
CA THR A 60 12.34 -5.58 6.42
C THR A 60 13.35 -5.99 5.35
N VAL A 61 13.58 -5.14 4.34
CA VAL A 61 14.56 -5.44 3.28
C VAL A 61 15.97 -5.55 3.84
N ILE A 62 16.36 -4.63 4.74
CA ILE A 62 17.66 -4.66 5.41
C ILE A 62 17.82 -5.98 6.19
N LEU A 63 16.84 -6.33 7.01
CA LEU A 63 16.87 -7.54 7.84
C LEU A 63 16.99 -8.81 6.99
N LEU A 64 16.15 -8.96 5.96
CA LEU A 64 16.17 -10.11 5.06
C LEU A 64 17.51 -10.28 4.35
N ARG A 65 18.17 -9.17 3.99
CA ARG A 65 19.49 -9.17 3.36
C ARG A 65 20.60 -9.53 4.34
N VAL A 66 20.58 -8.96 5.54
CA VAL A 66 21.57 -9.26 6.59
C VAL A 66 21.52 -10.76 6.96
N LEU A 67 20.31 -11.33 7.04
CA LEU A 67 20.09 -12.74 7.31
C LEU A 67 20.31 -13.67 6.09
N LYS A 68 20.62 -13.12 4.91
CA LYS A 68 20.85 -13.85 3.66
C LYS A 68 19.69 -14.77 3.22
N ILE A 69 18.46 -14.41 3.56
CA ILE A 69 17.23 -15.15 3.21
C ILE A 69 16.30 -14.32 2.32
N TYR A 70 16.86 -13.33 1.62
CA TYR A 70 16.08 -12.42 0.78
C TYR A 70 15.52 -13.13 -0.46
N PHE A 71 14.19 -13.27 -0.51
CA PHE A 71 13.45 -13.63 -1.71
C PHE A 71 12.12 -12.88 -1.81
N PHE A 72 11.62 -12.73 -3.04
CA PHE A 72 10.44 -11.92 -3.36
C PHE A 72 9.22 -12.24 -2.48
N TRP A 73 8.80 -13.52 -2.47
CA TRP A 73 7.58 -13.93 -1.77
C TRP A 73 7.65 -13.75 -0.25
N LEU A 74 8.82 -13.90 0.37
CA LEU A 74 8.99 -13.62 1.80
C LEU A 74 8.89 -12.14 2.11
N GLN A 75 9.49 -11.30 1.26
CA GLN A 75 9.34 -9.86 1.38
C GLN A 75 7.86 -9.46 1.25
N THR A 76 7.16 -10.00 0.25
CA THR A 76 5.72 -9.74 0.05
C THR A 76 4.92 -10.18 1.27
N LEU A 77 5.13 -11.40 1.77
CA LEU A 77 4.45 -11.91 2.96
C LEU A 77 4.68 -11.02 4.18
N LEU A 78 5.92 -10.59 4.43
CA LEU A 78 6.23 -9.69 5.55
C LEU A 78 5.59 -8.32 5.37
N TYR A 79 5.57 -7.77 4.15
CA TYR A 79 4.92 -6.49 3.88
C TYR A 79 3.41 -6.57 4.15
N MET A 80 2.76 -7.66 3.73
CA MET A 80 1.34 -7.94 3.98
C MET A 80 1.04 -8.10 5.48
N LEU A 81 1.89 -8.83 6.21
CA LEU A 81 1.73 -8.94 7.67
C LEU A 81 1.90 -7.58 8.37
N LEU A 82 2.85 -6.77 7.89
CA LEU A 82 3.10 -5.43 8.42
C LEU A 82 2.00 -4.43 8.04
N SER A 83 1.28 -4.60 6.92
CA SER A 83 0.15 -3.73 6.53
C SER A 83 -1.05 -3.86 7.45
N LEU A 84 -1.14 -4.92 8.27
CA LEU A 84 -2.16 -4.98 9.31
C LEU A 84 -2.02 -3.81 10.31
N ILE A 85 -0.80 -3.37 10.62
CA ILE A 85 -0.57 -2.24 11.54
C ILE A 85 -1.24 -0.96 11.02
N PRO A 86 -0.95 -0.46 9.81
CA PRO A 86 -1.60 0.73 9.29
C PRO A 86 -3.11 0.53 9.04
N VAL A 87 -3.63 -0.68 8.82
CA VAL A 87 -5.09 -0.92 8.83
C VAL A 87 -5.73 -0.48 10.15
N TYR A 88 -5.18 -0.92 11.28
CA TYR A 88 -5.67 -0.49 12.60
C TYR A 88 -5.42 1.00 12.86
N MET A 89 -4.26 1.53 12.44
CA MET A 89 -3.99 2.97 12.60
C MET A 89 -5.00 3.81 11.82
N THR A 90 -5.30 3.46 10.58
CA THR A 90 -6.29 4.18 9.76
C THR A 90 -7.69 4.08 10.37
N ALA A 91 -8.09 2.91 10.88
CA ALA A 91 -9.37 2.76 11.57
C ALA A 91 -9.49 3.66 12.81
N VAL A 92 -8.41 3.86 13.55
CA VAL A 92 -8.35 4.77 14.71
C VAL A 92 -8.36 6.24 14.25
N LEU A 93 -7.55 6.60 13.25
CA LEU A 93 -7.41 7.97 12.76
C LEU A 93 -8.66 8.48 12.03
N MET A 94 -9.37 7.61 11.31
CA MET A 94 -10.66 7.93 10.68
C MET A 94 -11.81 7.98 11.69
N GLY A 95 -11.56 7.66 12.96
CA GLY A 95 -12.54 7.77 14.03
C GLY A 95 -13.72 6.82 13.84
N SER A 96 -13.45 5.52 13.65
CA SER A 96 -14.44 4.43 13.46
C SER A 96 -15.47 4.23 14.60
N GLY A 97 -15.84 5.29 15.33
CA GLY A 97 -17.00 5.34 16.21
C GLY A 97 -16.81 4.63 17.55
N THR A 98 -15.67 4.00 17.79
CA THR A 98 -15.43 3.24 19.02
C THR A 98 -14.52 3.99 19.99
N SER A 99 -14.97 4.16 21.23
CA SER A 99 -14.15 4.58 22.38
C SER A 99 -13.09 3.53 22.79
N ARG A 100 -12.89 2.50 21.94
CA ARG A 100 -12.04 1.33 22.17
C ARG A 100 -11.30 0.98 20.89
N LEU A 101 -10.13 0.38 21.03
CA LEU A 101 -9.36 -0.15 19.90
C LEU A 101 -10.19 -1.23 19.16
N PRO A 102 -10.11 -1.30 17.82
CA PRO A 102 -10.77 -2.35 17.07
C PRO A 102 -10.26 -3.74 17.49
N GLY A 103 -11.16 -4.71 17.57
CA GLY A 103 -10.79 -6.09 17.89
C GLY A 103 -10.01 -6.77 16.76
N LEU A 104 -9.41 -7.94 17.03
CA LEU A 104 -8.58 -8.68 16.07
C LEU A 104 -9.32 -9.09 14.78
N SER A 105 -10.66 -9.18 14.84
CA SER A 105 -11.50 -9.50 13.69
C SER A 105 -11.80 -8.29 12.79
N PHE A 106 -11.41 -7.07 13.18
CA PHE A 106 -11.74 -5.84 12.46
C PHE A 106 -11.39 -5.88 10.97
N PRO A 107 -10.20 -6.34 10.53
CA PRO A 107 -9.86 -6.37 9.10
C PRO A 107 -10.81 -7.21 8.24
N PHE A 108 -11.61 -8.07 8.87
CA PHE A 108 -12.57 -8.96 8.21
C PHE A 108 -14.03 -8.50 8.36
N THR A 109 -14.26 -7.27 8.83
CA THR A 109 -15.60 -6.66 8.87
C THR A 109 -15.87 -5.83 7.62
N PRO A 110 -17.14 -5.42 7.36
CA PRO A 110 -17.47 -4.54 6.24
C PRO A 110 -16.66 -3.24 6.21
N ASP A 111 -16.37 -2.66 7.39
CA ASP A 111 -15.57 -1.42 7.49
C ASP A 111 -14.06 -1.67 7.37
N GLY A 112 -13.60 -2.86 7.77
CA GLY A 112 -12.19 -3.21 7.76
C GLY A 112 -11.70 -3.73 6.41
N ILE A 113 -12.53 -4.42 5.64
CA ILE A 113 -12.15 -5.00 4.34
C ILE A 113 -11.64 -3.93 3.36
N PRO A 114 -12.30 -2.77 3.16
CA PRO A 114 -11.77 -1.72 2.29
C PRO A 114 -10.40 -1.21 2.73
N LEU A 115 -10.20 -1.03 4.05
CA LEU A 115 -8.91 -0.60 4.61
C LEU A 115 -7.83 -1.68 4.45
N LEU A 116 -8.20 -2.95 4.63
CA LEU A 116 -7.32 -4.08 4.38
C LEU A 116 -6.88 -4.08 2.92
N VAL A 117 -7.82 -4.02 1.97
CA VAL A 117 -7.50 -3.99 0.54
C VAL A 117 -6.61 -2.80 0.19
N LEU A 118 -6.87 -1.61 0.76
CA LEU A 118 -6.02 -0.43 0.58
C LEU A 118 -4.56 -0.72 0.96
N TRP A 119 -4.32 -1.20 2.18
CA TRP A 119 -2.96 -1.37 2.70
C TRP A 119 -2.26 -2.60 2.12
N GLU A 120 -2.98 -3.68 1.85
CA GLU A 120 -2.45 -4.88 1.20
C GLU A 120 -2.04 -4.59 -0.26
N SER A 121 -2.80 -3.77 -0.98
CA SER A 121 -2.46 -3.37 -2.35
C SER A 121 -1.18 -2.54 -2.38
N ILE A 122 -1.01 -1.63 -1.40
CA ILE A 122 0.24 -0.89 -1.19
C ILE A 122 1.39 -1.86 -0.88
N ALA A 123 1.17 -2.87 -0.04
CA ALA A 123 2.17 -3.87 0.32
C ALA A 123 2.66 -4.66 -0.89
N VAL A 124 1.74 -5.18 -1.70
CA VAL A 124 2.05 -5.95 -2.92
C VAL A 124 2.78 -5.07 -3.93
N MET A 125 2.26 -3.87 -4.21
CA MET A 125 2.87 -2.96 -5.17
C MET A 125 4.27 -2.51 -4.72
N SER A 126 4.44 -2.20 -3.43
CA SER A 126 5.74 -1.87 -2.83
C SER A 126 6.72 -3.03 -2.90
N SER A 127 6.26 -4.24 -2.61
CA SER A 127 7.11 -5.42 -2.70
C SER A 127 7.60 -5.63 -4.13
N TRP A 128 6.70 -5.50 -5.10
CA TRP A 128 7.03 -5.65 -6.50
C TRP A 128 7.93 -4.53 -7.04
N GLY A 129 7.71 -3.28 -6.61
CA GLY A 129 8.58 -2.15 -6.96
C GLY A 129 10.01 -2.34 -6.48
N VAL A 130 10.19 -2.75 -5.22
CA VAL A 130 11.52 -3.08 -4.68
C VAL A 130 12.15 -4.24 -5.45
N TRP A 131 11.38 -5.28 -5.79
CA TRP A 131 11.89 -6.40 -6.59
C TRP A 131 12.30 -5.97 -8.00
N ALA A 132 11.50 -5.14 -8.66
CA ALA A 132 11.78 -4.60 -9.99
C ALA A 132 13.02 -3.70 -9.99
N ALA A 133 13.29 -2.98 -8.90
CA ALA A 133 14.52 -2.18 -8.78
C ALA A 133 15.80 -3.04 -8.90
N HIS A 134 15.75 -4.26 -8.36
CA HIS A 134 16.86 -5.22 -8.37
C HIS A 134 16.87 -6.11 -9.62
N ASN A 135 15.74 -6.26 -10.31
CA ASN A 135 15.59 -7.13 -11.48
C ASN A 135 15.27 -6.30 -12.74
N PRO A 136 16.26 -5.98 -13.60
CA PRO A 136 16.08 -5.12 -14.76
C PRO A 136 14.99 -5.58 -15.73
N SER A 137 14.80 -6.88 -15.90
CA SER A 137 13.76 -7.48 -16.75
C SER A 137 12.34 -7.08 -16.32
N MET A 138 12.12 -6.87 -15.02
CA MET A 138 10.81 -6.54 -14.47
C MET A 138 10.52 -5.03 -14.45
N LYS A 139 11.54 -4.17 -14.65
CA LYS A 139 11.39 -2.71 -14.60
C LYS A 139 10.37 -2.19 -15.59
N ARG A 140 10.41 -2.67 -16.83
CA ARG A 140 9.48 -2.22 -17.89
C ARG A 140 8.04 -2.58 -17.54
N LEU A 141 7.82 -3.80 -17.05
CA LEU A 141 6.49 -4.26 -16.66
C LEU A 141 5.96 -3.47 -15.47
N PHE A 142 6.80 -3.22 -14.47
CA PHE A 142 6.45 -2.37 -13.32
C PHE A 142 6.08 -0.96 -13.76
N LEU A 143 6.88 -0.33 -14.65
CA LEU A 143 6.58 1.01 -15.15
C LEU A 143 5.24 1.07 -15.89
N LEU A 144 4.94 0.08 -16.75
CA LEU A 144 3.66 0.00 -17.45
C LEU A 144 2.47 -0.09 -16.49
N LEU A 145 2.52 -1.02 -15.53
CA LEU A 145 1.44 -1.18 -14.55
C LEU A 145 1.34 0.02 -13.59
N SER A 146 2.46 0.62 -13.21
CA SER A 146 2.46 1.87 -12.44
C SER A 146 1.79 3.02 -13.20
N GLY A 147 1.95 3.07 -14.53
CA GLY A 147 1.28 4.04 -15.39
C GLY A 147 -0.23 3.84 -15.42
N VAL A 148 -0.70 2.58 -15.49
CA VAL A 148 -2.13 2.26 -15.40
C VAL A 148 -2.73 2.70 -14.06
N ILE A 149 -2.05 2.39 -12.95
CA ILE A 149 -2.49 2.81 -11.60
C ILE A 149 -2.57 4.33 -11.50
N LEU A 150 -1.58 5.05 -12.06
CA LEU A 150 -1.57 6.51 -12.05
C LEU A 150 -2.72 7.10 -12.89
N ILE A 151 -3.03 6.52 -14.05
CA ILE A 151 -4.19 6.92 -14.86
C ILE A 151 -5.49 6.70 -14.08
N LEU A 152 -5.65 5.51 -13.47
CA LEU A 152 -6.84 5.19 -12.67
C LEU A 152 -6.98 6.14 -11.48
N PHE A 153 -5.88 6.46 -10.81
CA PHE A 153 -5.86 7.41 -9.70
C PHE A 153 -6.29 8.81 -10.16
N ILE A 154 -5.83 9.28 -11.32
CA ILE A 154 -6.26 10.58 -11.87
C ILE A 154 -7.74 10.55 -12.30
N LEU A 155 -8.27 9.43 -12.78
CA LEU A 155 -9.68 9.34 -13.16
C LEU A 155 -10.63 9.35 -11.95
N GLU A 156 -10.14 8.92 -10.79
CA GLU A 156 -10.89 8.91 -9.53
C GLU A 156 -10.94 10.30 -8.85
N PHE A 157 -10.00 11.20 -9.14
CA PHE A 157 -9.81 12.50 -8.47
C PHE A 157 -9.86 13.67 -9.44
#